data_AF-A0A2R7T1N1-F1
#
_entry.id   AF-A0A2R7T1N1-F1
#
_cell.length_a   1.000
_cell.length_b   1.000
_cell.length_c   1.000
_cell.angle_alpha   90.00
_cell.angle_beta   90.00
_cell.angle_gamma   90.00
#
_symmetry.space_group_name_H-M   'P 1'
#
loop_
_entity.id
_entity.type
_entity.pdbx_description
1 polymer ?
#
loop_
_entity_poly.entity_id
_entity_poly.type
_entity_poly.pdbx_seq_one_letter_code
_entity_poly.pdbx_strand_id
1 'polypeptide(L)'
;MNANLALLALLTLAATAHADDFPRFDEALPRTVDIRSNYPVFDFDTDGCLPSAGVARDGRQNGGLKASGNITAGCRAGNFLDLSNTLHRHACLRSGVDTYCGHFYALYF
;
A
#
# COMPACT_ATOMS: atom_id res chain seq x y z
N MET A 1 3.19 -36.60 -48.81
CA MET A 1 2.94 -37.45 -47.63
C MET A 1 4.15 -37.33 -46.72
N ASN A 2 3.92 -36.81 -45.50
CA ASN A 2 4.57 -37.15 -44.23
C ASN A 2 4.60 -35.91 -43.34
N ALA A 3 3.51 -35.77 -42.59
CA ALA A 3 3.41 -34.89 -41.45
C ALA A 3 4.36 -35.39 -40.36
N ASN A 4 5.16 -34.49 -39.77
CA ASN A 4 5.74 -34.73 -38.45
C ASN A 4 5.59 -33.46 -37.63
N LEU A 5 4.86 -33.64 -36.53
CA LEU A 5 4.38 -32.66 -35.57
C LEU A 5 5.53 -31.81 -34.99
N ALA A 6 5.49 -30.51 -35.23
CA ALA A 6 6.18 -29.54 -34.39
C ALA A 6 5.28 -29.22 -33.19
N LEU A 7 5.48 -29.92 -32.07
CA LEU A 7 4.82 -29.60 -30.82
C LEU A 7 5.51 -28.35 -30.22
N LEU A 8 5.06 -27.15 -30.62
CA LEU A 8 5.44 -25.91 -29.95
C LEU A 8 4.82 -25.91 -28.54
N ALA A 9 5.65 -26.20 -27.53
CA ALA A 9 5.29 -25.90 -26.15
C ALA A 9 5.24 -24.37 -25.99
N LEU A 10 4.05 -23.79 -25.98
CA LEU A 10 3.84 -22.43 -25.49
C LEU A 10 4.12 -22.43 -23.98
N LEU A 11 5.36 -22.11 -23.61
CA LEU A 11 5.69 -21.65 -22.27
C LEU A 11 5.02 -20.28 -22.09
N THR A 12 3.77 -20.26 -21.62
CA THR A 12 3.17 -19.04 -21.11
C THR A 12 3.96 -18.64 -19.87
N LEU A 13 4.89 -17.71 -20.03
CA LEU A 13 5.50 -17.00 -18.91
C LEU A 13 4.35 -16.26 -18.22
N ALA A 14 3.77 -16.87 -17.18
CA ALA A 14 2.85 -16.19 -16.30
C ALA A 14 3.69 -15.12 -15.59
N ALA A 15 3.64 -13.89 -16.11
CA ALA A 15 4.18 -12.75 -15.39
C ALA A 15 3.39 -12.64 -14.09
N THR A 16 4.00 -13.03 -12.99
CA THR A 16 3.47 -12.77 -11.66
C THR A 16 3.42 -11.26 -11.51
N ALA A 17 2.21 -10.70 -11.50
CA ALA A 17 2.02 -9.30 -11.16
C ALA A 17 2.39 -9.15 -9.68
N HIS A 18 3.54 -8.54 -9.43
CA HIS A 18 3.94 -8.13 -8.08
C HIS A 18 3.60 -6.65 -7.94
N ALA A 19 2.96 -6.29 -6.83
CA ALA A 19 2.96 -4.90 -6.40
C ALA A 19 4.43 -4.51 -6.19
N ASP A 20 4.78 -3.26 -6.46
CA ASP A 20 6.09 -2.78 -6.07
C ASP A 20 6.15 -2.77 -4.54
N ASP A 21 7.17 -3.43 -3.97
CA ASP A 21 7.42 -3.39 -2.53
C ASP A 21 8.48 -2.32 -2.24
N PHE A 22 8.03 -1.10 -1.95
CA PHE A 22 8.92 -0.02 -1.56
C PHE A 22 9.20 -0.04 -0.06
N PRO A 23 10.45 0.16 0.38
CA PRO A 23 10.75 0.35 1.78
C PRO A 23 10.00 1.56 2.34
N ARG A 24 9.49 1.43 3.56
CA ARG A 24 8.83 2.53 4.27
C ARG A 24 9.72 3.77 4.37
N PHE A 25 9.07 4.92 4.44
CA PHE A 25 9.73 6.15 4.88
C PHE A 25 10.10 6.12 6.36
N ASP A 26 11.05 6.97 6.71
CA ASP A 26 11.38 7.26 8.11
C ASP A 26 10.19 7.97 8.75
N GLU A 27 9.98 7.73 10.05
CA GLU A 27 8.87 8.37 10.76
C GLU A 27 9.03 9.90 10.74
N ALA A 28 7.98 10.59 10.29
CA ALA A 28 7.94 12.04 10.18
C ALA A 28 6.68 12.60 10.84
N LEU A 29 6.72 12.77 12.17
CA LEU A 29 5.59 13.28 12.93
C LEU A 29 5.43 14.80 12.78
N PRO A 30 4.19 15.32 12.81
CA PRO A 30 3.95 16.75 12.77
C PRO A 30 4.59 17.47 13.96
N ARG A 31 5.11 18.68 13.72
CA ARG A 31 5.77 19.49 14.77
C ARG A 31 4.81 20.31 15.62
N THR A 32 3.61 20.58 15.11
CA THR A 32 2.66 21.55 15.68
C THR A 32 1.48 20.90 16.40
N VAL A 33 1.30 19.60 16.25
CA VAL A 33 0.24 18.83 16.90
C VAL A 33 0.84 17.52 17.40
N ASP A 34 0.46 17.09 18.60
CA ASP A 34 0.80 15.75 19.07
C ASP A 34 -0.25 14.75 18.59
N ILE A 35 0.21 13.75 17.84
CA ILE A 35 -0.64 12.67 17.34
C ILE A 35 -0.39 11.33 18.02
N ARG A 36 0.61 11.23 18.89
CA ARG A 36 1.00 9.95 19.50
C ARG A 36 -0.08 9.35 20.40
N SER A 37 -0.98 10.19 20.90
CA SER A 37 -2.09 9.80 21.76
C SER A 37 -3.39 9.52 20.99
N ASN A 38 -3.45 9.78 19.69
CA ASN A 38 -4.71 9.77 18.93
C ASN A 38 -4.60 9.16 17.52
N TYR A 39 -3.46 8.56 17.15
CA TYR A 39 -3.39 7.80 15.90
C TYR A 39 -4.20 6.51 16.00
N PRO A 40 -4.87 6.09 14.93
CA PRO A 40 -5.58 4.82 14.91
C PRO A 40 -4.60 3.65 14.91
N VAL A 41 -5.00 2.55 15.55
CA VAL A 41 -4.38 1.24 15.35
C VAL A 41 -5.25 0.49 14.36
N PHE A 42 -4.64 -0.03 13.30
CA PHE A 42 -5.35 -0.76 12.25
C PHE A 42 -5.28 -2.26 12.53
N ASP A 43 -6.45 -2.90 12.54
CA ASP A 43 -6.58 -4.35 12.54
C ASP A 43 -6.90 -4.79 11.10
N PHE A 44 -6.18 -5.80 10.61
CA PHE A 44 -6.31 -6.26 9.23
C PHE A 44 -6.86 -7.67 9.20
N ASP A 45 -8.07 -7.81 8.66
CA ASP A 45 -8.67 -9.11 8.41
C ASP A 45 -7.87 -9.93 7.38
N THR A 46 -8.24 -11.20 7.27
CA THR A 46 -7.51 -12.17 6.43
C THR A 46 -7.90 -12.15 4.96
N ASP A 47 -8.94 -11.40 4.58
CA ASP A 47 -9.60 -11.46 3.27
C ASP A 47 -9.37 -10.22 2.39
N GLY A 48 -8.35 -9.40 2.70
CA GLY A 48 -7.91 -8.27 1.89
C GLY A 48 -6.40 -8.19 1.69
N CYS A 49 -5.91 -7.10 1.11
CA CYS A 49 -4.49 -6.79 1.07
C CYS A 49 -4.00 -6.26 2.42
N LEU A 50 -2.71 -6.42 2.70
CA LEU A 50 -2.02 -5.64 3.73
C LEU A 50 -1.52 -4.34 3.10
N PRO A 51 -1.31 -3.27 3.89
CA PRO A 51 -0.84 -2.01 3.34
C PRO A 51 0.54 -2.13 2.70
N SER A 52 0.79 -1.28 1.70
CA SER A 52 2.09 -1.07 1.06
C SER A 52 2.41 0.43 0.95
N ALA A 53 3.64 0.76 0.56
CA ALA A 53 4.07 2.11 0.32
C ALA A 53 3.64 2.53 -1.08
N GLY A 54 2.75 3.53 -1.16
CA GLY A 54 2.23 4.04 -2.43
C GLY A 54 3.25 4.85 -3.25
N VAL A 55 4.38 5.23 -2.66
CA VAL A 55 5.44 5.99 -3.34
C VAL A 55 6.81 5.63 -2.76
N ALA A 56 7.81 5.50 -3.64
CA ALA A 56 9.20 5.26 -3.28
C ALA A 56 9.92 6.57 -2.89
N ARG A 57 11.10 6.43 -2.27
CA ARG A 57 11.95 7.59 -1.88
C ARG A 57 12.41 8.45 -3.07
N ASP A 58 12.48 7.87 -4.25
CA ASP A 58 12.80 8.56 -5.51
C ASP A 58 11.57 9.16 -6.22
N GLY A 59 10.37 9.04 -5.61
CA GLY A 59 9.12 9.57 -6.13
C GLY A 59 8.38 8.65 -7.09
N ARG A 60 8.89 7.45 -7.39
CA ARG A 60 8.14 6.47 -8.19
C ARG A 60 6.87 6.04 -7.47
N GLN A 61 5.74 6.05 -8.18
CA GLN A 61 4.46 5.63 -7.63
C GLN A 61 4.32 4.11 -7.70
N ASN A 62 3.67 3.54 -6.68
CA ASN A 62 3.31 2.13 -6.68
C ASN A 62 2.15 1.92 -7.65
N GLY A 63 2.35 1.06 -8.64
CA GLY A 63 1.33 0.75 -9.64
C GLY A 63 0.19 -0.13 -9.13
N GLY A 64 0.35 -0.71 -7.93
CA GLY A 64 -0.60 -1.64 -7.34
C GLY A 64 -0.73 -2.94 -8.13
N LEU A 65 -1.77 -3.70 -7.82
CA LEU A 65 -2.12 -4.92 -8.54
C LEU A 65 -3.33 -4.71 -9.43
N LYS A 66 -3.41 -5.49 -10.51
CA LYS A 66 -4.65 -5.62 -11.28
C LYS A 66 -5.68 -6.35 -10.41
N ALA A 67 -6.93 -5.86 -10.40
CA ALA A 67 -8.06 -6.47 -9.70
C ALA A 67 -8.52 -7.76 -10.39
N SER A 68 -7.69 -8.79 -10.35
CA SER A 68 -7.89 -10.08 -10.99
C SER A 68 -7.30 -11.20 -10.13
N GLY A 69 -7.92 -12.37 -10.14
CA GLY A 69 -7.46 -13.51 -9.34
C GLY A 69 -8.00 -13.50 -7.91
N ASN A 70 -7.25 -14.09 -6.98
CA ASN A 70 -7.63 -14.17 -5.57
C ASN A 70 -7.42 -12.79 -4.89
N ILE A 71 -8.39 -12.37 -4.06
CA ILE A 71 -8.43 -11.09 -3.35
C ILE A 71 -7.20 -10.80 -2.47
N THR A 72 -6.44 -11.82 -2.08
CA THR A 72 -5.24 -11.71 -1.23
C THR A 72 -3.94 -11.97 -1.99
N ALA A 73 -4.00 -12.39 -3.25
CA ALA A 73 -2.82 -12.85 -3.97
C ALA A 73 -1.88 -11.69 -4.30
N GLY A 74 -0.62 -11.82 -3.85
CA GLY A 74 0.45 -10.88 -4.20
C GLY A 74 0.47 -9.57 -3.41
N CYS A 75 -0.43 -9.37 -2.44
CA CYS A 75 -0.52 -8.13 -1.64
C CYS A 75 -0.57 -8.38 -0.13
N ARG A 76 -0.11 -9.54 0.34
CA ARG A 76 -0.01 -9.87 1.77
C ARG A 76 1.42 -10.23 2.16
N ALA A 77 2.35 -9.30 1.96
CA ALA A 77 3.75 -9.48 2.34
C ALA A 77 3.87 -9.67 3.86
N GLY A 78 4.60 -10.71 4.28
CA GLY A 78 4.75 -11.03 5.72
C GLY A 78 5.50 -9.94 6.52
N ASN A 79 6.27 -9.10 5.83
CA ASN A 79 7.00 -7.96 6.38
C ASN A 79 6.37 -6.61 5.97
N PHE A 80 5.06 -6.54 5.76
CA PHE A 80 4.37 -5.31 5.32
C PHE A 80 4.66 -4.08 6.21
N LEU A 81 5.01 -4.26 7.49
CA LEU A 81 5.40 -3.16 8.38
C LEU A 81 6.69 -2.45 7.92
N ASP A 82 7.57 -3.14 7.20
CA ASP A 82 8.78 -2.55 6.60
C ASP A 82 8.51 -1.95 5.20
N LEU A 83 7.34 -2.26 4.63
CA LEU A 83 6.97 -1.95 3.25
C LEU A 83 5.78 -0.99 3.16
N SER A 84 5.35 -0.38 4.26
CA SER A 84 4.17 0.47 4.30
C SER A 84 4.32 1.67 5.22
N ASN A 85 3.43 2.64 5.02
CA ASN A 85 3.36 3.83 5.84
C ASN A 85 1.89 4.17 6.15
N THR A 86 1.63 4.53 7.41
CA THR A 86 0.44 5.32 7.75
C THR A 86 0.75 6.78 7.44
N LEU A 87 0.06 7.35 6.45
CA LEU A 87 0.19 8.74 6.09
C LEU A 87 -0.73 9.59 6.97
N HIS A 88 -0.22 10.71 7.48
CA HIS A 88 -1.00 11.65 8.29
C HIS A 88 -1.03 13.03 7.65
N ARG A 89 -2.21 13.67 7.68
CA ARG A 89 -2.37 15.10 7.40
C ARG A 89 -3.41 15.67 8.36
N HIS A 90 -3.22 16.91 8.79
CA HIS A 90 -4.18 17.60 9.64
C HIS A 90 -4.45 19.02 9.14
N ALA A 91 -5.61 19.55 9.51
CA ALA A 91 -5.97 20.94 9.34
C ALA A 91 -6.84 21.38 10.52
N CYS A 92 -6.64 22.60 11.01
CA CYS A 92 -7.41 23.17 12.11
C CYS A 92 -8.12 24.45 11.67
N LEU A 93 -9.34 24.64 12.16
CA LEU A 93 -10.13 25.85 11.97
C LEU A 93 -10.47 26.45 13.35
N ARG A 94 -10.40 27.77 13.46
CA ARG A 94 -10.82 28.49 14.66
C ARG A 94 -12.24 29.02 14.48
N SER A 95 -13.12 28.73 15.43
CA SER A 95 -14.50 29.21 15.43
C SER A 95 -14.82 29.78 16.80
N GLY A 96 -14.92 31.10 16.90
CA GLY A 96 -15.04 31.80 18.18
C GLY A 96 -13.84 31.56 19.10
N VAL A 97 -14.11 31.02 20.29
CA VAL A 97 -13.06 30.66 21.27
C VAL A 97 -12.48 29.26 21.03
N ASP A 98 -13.15 28.44 20.23
CA ASP A 98 -12.83 27.03 20.03
C ASP A 98 -11.91 26.80 18.82
N THR A 99 -11.25 25.65 18.79
CA THR A 99 -10.43 25.21 17.65
C THR A 99 -10.75 23.77 17.35
N TYR A 100 -11.13 23.51 16.10
CA TYR A 100 -11.51 22.20 15.59
C TYR A 100 -10.43 21.72 14.66
N CYS A 101 -9.87 20.53 14.91
CA CYS A 101 -8.83 19.94 14.08
C CYS A 101 -9.33 18.64 13.47
N GLY A 102 -9.25 18.54 12.14
CA GLY A 102 -9.43 17.29 11.41
C GLY A 102 -8.08 16.61 11.24
N HIS A 103 -7.97 15.36 11.67
CA HIS A 103 -6.79 14.51 11.50
C HIS A 103 -7.15 13.36 10.55
N PHE A 104 -6.45 13.27 9.43
CA PHE A 104 -6.65 12.24 8.42
C PHE A 104 -5.47 11.28 8.46
N TYR A 105 -5.78 10.00 8.56
CA TYR A 105 -4.83 8.91 8.46
C TYR A 105 -5.19 8.06 7.25
N ALA A 106 -4.21 7.71 6.44
CA ALA A 106 -4.41 6.95 5.21
C ALA A 106 -3.38 5.83 5.06
N LEU A 107 -3.82 4.76 4.42
CA LEU A 107 -3.02 3.61 4.01
C LEU A 107 -3.19 3.42 2.50
N TYR A 108 -2.21 2.81 1.86
CA TYR A 108 -2.26 2.39 0.46
C TYR A 108 -2.25 0.87 0.40
N PHE A 109 -3.00 0.27 -0.52
CA PHE A 109 -3.16 -1.17 -0.70
C PHE A 109 -3.00 -1.52 -2.18
#